data_AF-A0A2G6PA58-F1
#
_entry.id   AF-A0A2G6PA58-F1
#
_cell.length_a   1.000
_cell.length_b   1.000
_cell.length_c   1.000
_cell.angle_alpha   90.00
_cell.angle_beta   90.00
_cell.angle_gamma   90.00
#
_symmetry.space_group_name_H-M   'P 1'
#
loop_
_entity.id
_entity.type
_entity.pdbx_description
1 polymer ?
#
loop_
_entity_poly.entity_id
_entity_poly.type
_entity_poly.pdbx_seq_one_letter_code
_entity_poly.pdbx_strand_id
1 'polypeptide(L)'
;MFYEAKNQEEANKILSNWIEECNESKLKPFIKLARRLNRWKDGLLEYFKNKISNGISEGINNKIKVIKRRSYGFYDMNYFFLKILMATGFLPHIRKIKMQP
;
A
#
# COMPACT_ATOMS: atom_id res chain seq x y z
N MET A 1 -11.06 18.88 -4.26
CA MET A 1 -10.21 17.69 -4.48
C MET A 1 -10.57 16.60 -3.45
N PHE A 2 -10.45 15.30 -3.71
CA PHE A 2 -10.93 14.23 -2.79
C PHE A 2 -10.44 14.40 -1.33
N TYR A 3 -9.17 14.77 -1.12
CA TYR A 3 -8.59 15.00 0.22
C TYR A 3 -9.03 16.29 0.91
N GLU A 4 -9.70 17.19 0.21
CA GLU A 4 -10.26 18.44 0.76
C GLU A 4 -11.69 18.24 1.27
N ALA A 5 -12.29 17.07 1.04
CA ALA A 5 -13.64 16.76 1.51
C ALA A 5 -13.71 16.86 3.04
N LYS A 6 -14.79 17.49 3.54
CA LYS A 6 -14.96 17.76 4.98
C LYS A 6 -15.43 16.53 5.74
N ASN A 7 -16.13 15.62 5.08
CA ASN A 7 -16.70 14.43 5.67
C ASN A 7 -16.67 13.23 4.70
N GLN A 8 -16.94 12.04 5.25
CA GLN A 8 -16.92 10.79 4.50
C GLN A 8 -17.96 10.77 3.36
N GLU A 9 -19.12 11.41 3.55
CA GLU A 9 -20.20 11.45 2.55
C GLU A 9 -19.81 12.28 1.32
N GLU A 10 -19.20 13.43 1.54
CA GLU A 10 -18.68 14.30 0.48
C GLU A 10 -17.55 13.60 -0.28
N ALA A 11 -16.62 12.96 0.44
CA ALA A 11 -15.56 12.16 -0.17
C ALA A 11 -16.13 11.00 -1.02
N ASN A 12 -17.19 10.35 -0.53
CA ASN A 12 -17.88 9.28 -1.24
C ASN A 12 -18.54 9.76 -2.53
N LYS A 13 -19.20 10.93 -2.51
CA LYS A 13 -19.77 11.55 -3.71
C LYS A 13 -18.68 11.88 -4.74
N ILE A 14 -17.61 12.56 -4.31
CA ILE A 14 -16.50 12.92 -5.19
C ILE A 14 -15.88 11.67 -5.82
N LEU A 15 -15.60 10.63 -5.02
CA LEU A 15 -15.01 9.39 -5.50
C LEU A 15 -15.93 8.64 -6.47
N SER A 16 -17.24 8.61 -6.20
CA SER A 16 -18.21 7.91 -7.04
C SER A 16 -18.36 8.60 -8.39
N ASN A 17 -18.49 9.94 -8.40
CA ASN A 17 -18.52 10.71 -9.65
C ASN A 17 -17.24 10.49 -10.48
N TRP A 18 -16.07 10.49 -9.84
CA TRP A 18 -14.82 10.29 -10.55
C TRP A 18 -14.66 8.88 -11.14
N ILE A 19 -15.19 7.87 -10.44
CA ILE A 19 -15.25 6.49 -10.95
C ILE A 19 -16.17 6.42 -12.17
N GLU A 20 -17.29 7.13 -12.16
CA GLU A 20 -18.22 7.23 -13.29
C GLU A 20 -17.56 7.90 -14.49
N GLU A 21 -16.95 9.08 -14.33
CA GLU A 21 -16.18 9.77 -15.37
C GLU A 21 -15.07 8.88 -15.96
N CYS A 22 -14.36 8.13 -15.11
CA CYS A 22 -13.34 7.17 -15.55
C CYS A 22 -13.93 6.04 -16.42
N ASN A 23 -15.13 5.56 -16.09
CA ASN A 23 -15.80 4.53 -16.89
C ASN A 23 -16.33 5.11 -18.21
N GLU A 24 -16.88 6.32 -18.19
CA GLU A 24 -17.38 7.04 -19.36
C GLU A 24 -16.27 7.39 -20.36
N SER A 25 -15.05 7.62 -19.88
CA SER A 25 -13.89 7.88 -20.73
C SER A 25 -13.60 6.77 -21.75
N LYS A 26 -14.12 5.54 -21.54
CA LYS A 26 -13.88 4.32 -22.35
C LYS A 26 -12.40 3.93 -22.51
N LEU A 27 -11.50 4.61 -21.81
CA LEU A 27 -10.07 4.35 -21.83
C LEU A 27 -9.76 3.18 -20.88
N LYS A 28 -9.21 2.10 -21.44
CA LYS A 28 -8.83 0.90 -20.68
C LYS A 28 -8.02 1.19 -19.40
N PRO A 29 -7.04 2.12 -19.39
CA PRO A 29 -6.31 2.47 -18.18
C PRO A 29 -7.20 3.06 -17.08
N PHE A 30 -8.12 3.97 -17.43
CA PHE A 30 -9.01 4.62 -16.47
C PHE A 30 -10.09 3.66 -15.95
N ILE A 31 -10.66 2.80 -16.80
CA ILE A 31 -11.59 1.75 -16.34
C ILE A 31 -10.90 0.82 -15.33
N LYS A 32 -9.65 0.43 -15.59
CA LYS A 32 -8.87 -0.40 -14.66
C LYS A 32 -8.61 0.31 -13.33
N LEU A 33 -8.34 1.61 -13.38
CA LEU A 33 -8.18 2.44 -12.18
C LEU A 33 -9.50 2.55 -11.41
N ALA A 34 -10.61 2.83 -12.09
CA ALA A 34 -11.94 2.95 -11.49
C ALA A 34 -12.35 1.67 -10.75
N ARG A 35 -12.11 0.50 -11.37
CA ARG A 35 -12.32 -0.81 -10.73
C ARG A 35 -11.48 -1.00 -9.47
N ARG A 36 -10.21 -0.55 -9.49
CA ARG A 36 -9.34 -0.63 -8.32
C ARG A 36 -9.83 0.31 -7.22
N LEU A 37 -10.17 1.56 -7.55
CA LEU A 37 -10.69 2.51 -6.57
C LEU A 37 -11.98 2.03 -5.94
N ASN A 38 -12.90 1.47 -6.73
CA ASN A 38 -14.15 0.92 -6.21
C ASN A 38 -13.91 -0.25 -5.24
N ARG A 39 -12.91 -1.11 -5.54
CA ARG A 39 -12.53 -2.23 -4.65
C ARG A 39 -11.98 -1.76 -3.30
N TRP A 40 -11.25 -0.65 -3.27
CA TRP A 40 -10.61 -0.12 -2.06
C TRP A 40 -11.39 1.05 -1.43
N LYS A 41 -12.61 1.30 -1.91
CA LYS A 41 -13.44 2.45 -1.56
C LYS A 41 -13.64 2.58 -0.05
N ASP A 42 -13.96 1.49 0.63
CA ASP A 42 -14.20 1.52 2.08
C ASP A 42 -12.96 1.97 2.86
N GLY A 43 -11.78 1.45 2.50
CA GLY A 43 -10.52 1.86 3.11
C GLY A 43 -10.15 3.33 2.82
N LEU A 44 -10.48 3.83 1.62
CA LEU A 44 -10.28 5.24 1.26
C LEU A 44 -11.22 6.16 2.04
N LEU A 45 -12.46 5.72 2.30
CA LEU A 45 -13.43 6.48 3.06
C LEU A 45 -13.15 6.47 4.57
N GLU A 46 -12.61 5.37 5.09
CA GLU A 46 -12.21 5.24 6.49
C GLU A 46 -11.07 6.22 6.89
N TYR A 47 -10.30 6.70 5.90
CA TYR A 47 -9.33 7.77 6.10
C TYR A 47 -9.96 9.03 6.73
N PHE A 48 -11.19 9.39 6.37
CA PHE A 48 -11.85 10.58 6.90
C PHE A 48 -12.31 10.42 8.36
N LYS A 49 -12.40 9.18 8.86
CA LYS A 49 -12.69 8.87 10.27
C LYS A 49 -11.42 8.79 11.12
N ASN A 50 -10.47 7.96 10.70
CA ASN A 50 -9.32 7.58 11.52
C ASN A 50 -8.02 8.29 11.14
N LYS A 51 -8.01 9.03 10.02
CA LYS A 51 -6.82 9.71 9.43
C LYS A 51 -5.59 8.80 9.33
N ILE A 52 -5.81 7.51 9.05
CA ILE A 52 -4.73 6.53 8.91
C ILE A 52 -3.94 6.88 7.65
N SER A 53 -2.70 7.33 7.83
CA SER A 53 -1.83 7.65 6.70
C SER A 53 -1.11 6.40 6.18
N ASN A 54 -0.86 6.36 4.87
CA ASN A 54 0.00 5.35 4.26
C ASN A 54 1.50 5.57 4.59
N GLY A 55 1.86 6.59 5.37
CA GLY A 55 3.24 7.01 5.59
C GLY A 55 4.11 5.92 6.22
N ILE A 56 3.59 5.13 7.15
CA ILE A 56 4.31 4.00 7.76
C ILE A 56 4.62 2.93 6.70
N SER A 57 3.61 2.53 5.93
CA SER A 57 3.76 1.56 4.84
C SER A 57 4.73 2.04 3.77
N GLU A 58 4.69 3.31 3.40
CA GLU A 58 5.63 3.94 2.46
C GLU A 58 7.07 3.97 3.01
N GLY A 59 7.24 4.30 4.30
CA GLY A 59 8.53 4.29 4.98
C GLY A 59 9.17 2.89 4.99
N ILE A 60 8.37 1.86 5.30
CA ILE A 60 8.80 0.46 5.23
C ILE A 60 9.20 0.08 3.80
N ASN A 61 8.36 0.40 2.82
CA ASN A 61 8.63 0.11 1.42
C ASN A 61 9.91 0.80 0.91
N ASN A 62 10.17 2.04 1.31
CA ASN A 62 11.41 2.75 0.98
C ASN A 62 12.63 2.08 1.61
N LYS A 63 12.53 1.64 2.86
CA LYS A 63 13.61 0.94 3.56
C LYS A 63 13.93 -0.40 2.88
N ILE A 64 12.92 -1.18 2.47
CA ILE A 64 13.10 -2.40 1.68
C ILE A 64 13.79 -2.10 0.34
N LYS A 65 13.36 -1.04 -0.37
CA LYS A 65 14.00 -0.62 -1.63
C LYS A 65 15.47 -0.25 -1.42
N VAL A 66 15.81 0.43 -0.33
CA VAL A 66 17.21 0.78 0.01
C VAL A 66 18.04 -0.49 0.27
N ILE A 67 17.51 -1.45 1.03
CA ILE A 67 18.19 -2.75 1.28
C ILE A 67 18.44 -3.48 -0.02
N LYS A 68 17.43 -3.56 -0.89
CA LYS A 68 17.56 -4.19 -2.22
C LYS A 68 18.63 -3.51 -3.06
N ARG A 69 18.65 -2.16 -3.14
CA ARG A 69 19.66 -1.43 -3.93
C ARG A 69 21.08 -1.62 -3.42
N ARG A 70 21.27 -1.66 -2.10
CA ARG A 70 22.61 -1.83 -1.48
C ARG A 70 23.15 -3.26 -1.57
N SER A 71 22.31 -4.24 -1.88
CA SER A 71 22.70 -5.66 -1.87
C SER A 71 23.37 -6.15 -3.15
N TYR A 72 23.24 -5.42 -4.27
CA TYR A 72 23.69 -5.84 -5.60
C TYR A 72 23.17 -7.23 -6.05
N GLY A 73 22.14 -7.76 -5.39
CA GLY A 73 21.56 -9.09 -5.64
C GLY A 73 21.56 -9.95 -4.37
N PHE A 74 20.39 -10.49 -4.02
CA PHE A 74 20.28 -11.54 -3.02
C PHE A 74 20.07 -12.88 -3.73
N TYR A 75 20.97 -13.84 -3.49
CA TYR A 75 20.81 -15.21 -3.96
C TYR A 75 19.84 -16.01 -3.09
N ASP A 76 19.79 -15.70 -1.79
CA ASP A 76 18.89 -16.29 -0.83
C ASP A 76 17.82 -15.28 -0.40
N MET A 77 16.57 -15.59 -0.74
CA MET A 77 15.41 -14.78 -0.36
C MET A 77 15.15 -14.81 1.15
N ASN A 78 15.48 -15.90 1.84
CA ASN A 78 15.33 -15.97 3.30
C ASN A 78 16.27 -14.96 3.97
N TYR A 79 17.51 -14.87 3.49
CA TYR A 79 18.46 -13.87 3.95
C TYR A 79 17.97 -12.44 3.68
N PHE A 80 17.36 -12.19 2.52
CA PHE A 80 16.74 -10.89 2.23
C PHE A 80 15.63 -10.54 3.23
N PHE A 81 14.74 -11.49 3.53
CA PHE A 81 13.68 -11.29 4.53
C PHE A 81 14.25 -11.04 5.93
N LEU A 82 15.29 -11.76 6.35
CA LEU A 82 15.98 -11.52 7.61
C LEU A 82 16.56 -10.11 7.68
N LYS A 83 17.16 -9.60 6.60
CA LYS A 83 17.65 -8.22 6.52
C LYS A 83 16.53 -7.18 6.63
N ILE A 84 15.38 -7.44 6.00
CA ILE A 84 14.20 -6.57 6.11
C ILE A 84 13.72 -6.53 7.57
N LEU A 85 13.49 -7.71 8.17
CA LEU A 85 13.00 -7.86 9.54
C LEU A 85 13.93 -7.18 10.56
N MET A 86 15.24 -7.36 10.40
CA MET A 86 16.26 -6.67 11.20
C MET A 86 16.15 -5.15 11.05
N ALA A 87 15.96 -4.65 9.84
CA ALA A 87 15.88 -3.22 9.60
C ALA A 87 14.56 -2.60 10.10
N THR A 88 13.43 -3.30 9.99
CA THR A 88 12.09 -2.79 10.36
C THR A 88 11.73 -3.04 11.83
N GLY A 89 12.61 -3.66 12.62
CA GLY A 89 12.40 -3.88 14.06
C GLY A 89 11.43 -5.01 14.39
N PHE A 90 10.90 -5.71 13.37
CA PHE A 90 10.14 -6.94 13.54
C PHE A 90 11.12 -8.11 13.52
N LEU A 91 11.84 -8.36 14.61
CA LEU A 91 12.58 -9.61 14.77
C LEU A 91 11.65 -10.60 15.49
N PRO A 92 10.88 -11.47 14.79
CA PRO A 92 10.28 -12.61 15.48
C PRO A 92 11.43 -13.43 16.09
N HIS A 93 11.27 -13.84 17.35
CA HIS A 93 12.29 -14.54 18.10
C HIS A 93 12.89 -15.69 17.25
N ILE A 94 14.18 -15.59 16.93
CA ILE A 94 14.93 -16.42 15.95
C ILE A 94 14.74 -17.94 16.20
N ARG A 95 14.29 -18.34 17.39
CA ARG A 95 14.02 -19.73 17.79
C ARG A 95 12.93 -20.47 17.02
N LYS A 96 12.08 -19.83 16.20
CA LYS A 96 11.03 -20.53 15.43
C LYS A 96 11.34 -20.79 13.95
N ILE A 97 12.41 -20.23 13.41
CA ILE A 97 12.88 -20.61 12.07
C ILE A 97 13.75 -21.86 12.25
N LYS A 98 13.11 -23.02 12.42
CA LYS A 98 13.82 -24.29 12.20
C LYS A 98 14.23 -24.29 10.74
N MET A 99 15.51 -24.02 10.48
CA MET A 99 16.17 -24.39 9.24
C MET A 99 16.06 -25.92 9.15
N GLN A 100 15.16 -26.40 8.30
CA GLN A 100 15.20 -27.78 7.84
C GLN A 100 16.02 -27.81 6.54
N PRO A 101 16.80 -28.89 6.33
CA PRO A 101 17.80 -29.00 5.27
C PRO A 101 17.19 -28.90 3.86
#